data_AF-A0A942YQU5-F1
#
_entry.id   AF-A0A942YQU5-F1
#
_cell.length_a   1.000
_cell.length_b   1.000
_cell.length_c   1.000
_cell.angle_alpha   90.00
_cell.angle_beta   90.00
_cell.angle_gamma   90.00
#
_symmetry.space_group_name_H-M   'P 1'
#
loop_
_entity.id
_entity.type
_entity.pdbx_description
1 polymer ?
#
loop_
_entity_poly.entity_id
_entity_poly.type
_entity_poly.pdbx_seq_one_letter_code
_entity_poly.pdbx_strand_id
1 'polypeptide(L)' 'MKDYIFRILKILFFFFCMYLIIKGQKTVGRIYLLVQLIGIAGLLFLVWNYNRKFT' A
#
# COMPACT_ATOMS: atom_id res chain seq x y z
N MET A 1 5.44 16.46 -16.70
CA MET A 1 5.69 15.03 -16.99
C MET A 1 6.08 14.22 -15.75
N LYS A 2 7.05 14.65 -14.93
CA LYS A 2 7.45 13.94 -13.69
C LYS A 2 6.30 13.68 -12.70
N ASP A 3 5.39 14.64 -12.53
CA ASP A 3 4.27 14.50 -11.58
C ASP A 3 3.29 13.38 -11.95
N TYR A 4 3.05 13.18 -13.25
CA TYR A 4 2.20 12.09 -13.74
C TYR A 4 2.83 10.72 -13.47
N ILE A 5 4.15 10.59 -13.66
CA ILE A 5 4.88 9.35 -13.37
C ILE A 5 4.79 9.03 -11.87
N PHE A 6 5.00 10.02 -11.00
CA PHE A 6 4.84 9.81 -9.55
C PHE A 6 3.41 9.44 -9.17
N ARG A 7 2.41 10.00 -9.84
CA ARG A 7 1.00 9.66 -9.60
C ARG A 7 0.70 8.22 -10.00
N ILE A 8 1.16 7.79 -11.17
CA ILE A 8 1.03 6.40 -11.65
C ILE A 8 1.73 5.45 -10.69
N LEU A 9 2.95 5.77 -10.23
CA LEU A 9 3.68 4.93 -9.29
C LEU A 9 2.93 4.75 -7.96
N LYS A 10 2.32 5.84 -7.43
CA LYS A 10 1.49 5.76 -6.21
C LYS A 10 0.26 4.86 -6.41
N ILE A 11 -0.36 4.91 -7.60
CA ILE A 11 -1.50 4.04 -7.93
C ILE A 11 -1.07 2.58 -8.00
N LEU A 12 0.03 2.27 -8.69
CA LEU A 12 0.57 0.91 -8.76
C LEU A 12 0.94 0.38 -7.36
N PHE A 13 1.57 1.22 -6.54
CA PHE A 13 1.90 0.89 -5.16
C PHE A 13 0.65 0.63 -4.30
N PHE A 14 -0.43 1.39 -4.49
CA PHE A 14 -1.71 1.14 -3.83
C PHE A 14 -2.28 -0.25 -4.17
N PHE A 15 -2.33 -0.60 -5.46
CA PHE A 15 -2.80 -1.92 -5.88
C PHE A 15 -1.91 -3.05 -5.38
N PHE A 16 -0.60 -2.84 -5.33
CA PHE A 16 0.33 -3.79 -4.72
C PHE A 16 0.02 -4.02 -3.24
N CYS A 17 -0.19 -2.97 -2.46
CA CYS A 17 -0.55 -3.09 -1.03
C CYS A 17 -1.88 -3.84 -0.85
N MET A 18 -2.90 -3.52 -1.66
CA MET A 18 -4.18 -4.23 -1.66
C MET A 18 -4.02 -5.71 -2.00
N TYR A 19 -3.18 -6.04 -2.99
CA TYR A 19 -2.89 -7.42 -3.36
C TYR A 19 -2.28 -8.22 -2.18
N LEU A 20 -1.33 -7.63 -1.44
CA LEU A 20 -0.75 -8.28 -0.26
C LEU A 20 -1.81 -8.61 0.79
N ILE A 21 -2.72 -7.66 1.07
CA ILE A 21 -3.80 -7.85 2.05
C ILE A 21 -4.74 -8.97 1.57
N ILE A 22 -5.26 -8.88 0.33
CA ILE A 22 -6.22 -9.86 -0.22
C ILE A 22 -5.60 -11.26 -0.30
N LYS A 23 -4.34 -11.37 -0.73
CA LYS A 23 -3.65 -12.67 -0.80
C LYS A 23 -3.44 -13.25 0.59
N GLY A 24 -3.02 -12.42 1.55
CA GLY A 24 -2.79 -12.84 2.92
C GLY A 24 -4.08 -13.26 3.64
N GLN A 25 -5.25 -12.75 3.27
CA GLN A 25 -6.54 -13.12 3.88
C GLN A 25 -6.98 -14.54 3.54
N LYS A 26 -6.56 -15.07 2.39
CA LYS A 26 -6.98 -16.41 1.92
C LYS A 26 -6.28 -17.56 2.65
N THR A 27 -5.36 -17.28 3.57
CA THR A 27 -4.58 -18.31 4.26
C THR A 27 -4.34 -17.95 5.73
N VAL A 28 -4.53 -18.92 6.61
CA VAL A 28 -4.30 -18.75 8.05
C VAL A 28 -2.82 -19.02 8.37
N GLY A 29 -2.14 -18.07 9.01
CA GLY A 29 -0.78 -18.25 9.49
C GLY A 29 -0.04 -16.95 9.82
N ARG A 30 0.97 -17.04 10.70
CA ARG A 30 1.74 -15.87 11.17
C ARG A 30 2.40 -15.08 10.03
N ILE A 31 2.92 -15.79 9.04
CA ILE A 31 3.54 -15.16 7.86
C ILE A 31 2.52 -14.35 7.06
N TYR A 32 1.31 -14.90 6.85
CA TYR A 32 0.26 -14.22 6.11
C TYR A 32 -0.28 -13.00 6.86
N LEU A 33 -0.33 -13.05 8.19
CA LEU A 33 -0.63 -11.88 9.02
C LEU A 33 0.43 -10.78 8.84
N LEU A 34 1.72 -11.13 8.86
CA LEU A 34 2.79 -10.15 8.60
C LEU A 34 2.67 -9.53 7.20
N VAL A 35 2.34 -10.33 6.19
CA VAL A 35 2.11 -9.84 4.82
C VAL A 35 0.95 -8.84 4.76
N GLN A 36 -0.15 -9.11 5.48
CA GLN A 36 -1.26 -8.15 5.59
C GLN A 36 -0.82 -6.87 6.31
N LEU A 37 -0.08 -6.96 7.41
CA LEU A 37 0.43 -5.80 8.14
C LEU A 37 1.35 -4.94 7.28
N ILE A 38 2.21 -5.54 6.44
CA ILE A 38 3.04 -4.82 5.47
C ILE A 38 2.16 -4.07 4.46
N GLY A 39 1.12 -4.72 3.94
CA GLY A 39 0.16 -4.07 3.04
C GLY A 39 -0.54 -2.86 3.70
N ILE A 40 -1.00 -3.02 4.95
CA ILE A 40 -1.64 -1.94 5.70
C ILE A 40 -0.66 -0.80 5.97
N ALA A 41 0.57 -1.09 6.39
CA ALA A 41 1.61 -0.08 6.60
C ALA A 41 1.91 0.72 5.32
N GLY A 42 1.93 0.05 4.16
CA GLY A 42 2.09 0.71 2.86
C GLY A 42 0.92 1.66 2.53
N LEU A 43 -0.32 1.26 2.83
CA LEU A 43 -1.50 2.13 2.66
C LEU A 43 -1.45 3.34 3.60
N LEU A 44 -1.08 3.15 4.87
CA LEU A 44 -0.91 4.24 5.83
C LEU A 44 0.18 5.23 5.37
N PHE A 45 1.29 4.72 4.84
CA PHE A 45 2.35 5.55 4.26
C PHE A 45 1.84 6.38 3.07
N LEU A 46 1.02 5.80 2.18
CA LEU A 46 0.41 6.54 1.07
C LEU A 46 -0.47 7.69 1.57
N VAL A 47 -1.33 7.42 2.56
CA VAL A 47 -2.21 8.43 3.17
C VAL A 47 -1.39 9.53 3.85
N TRP A 48 -0.37 9.15 4.62
CA TRP A 48 0.52 10.10 5.27
C TRP A 48 1.25 11.00 4.26
N ASN A 49 1.81 10.42 3.20
CA ASN A 49 2.48 11.15 2.12
C ASN A 49 1.51 12.07 1.34
N TYR A 50 0.26 11.65 1.17
CA TYR A 50 -0.77 12.51 0.60
C TYR A 50 -1.06 13.70 1.52
N ASN A 51 -1.29 13.45 2.82
CA ASN A 51 -1.64 14.48 3.79
C ASN A 51 -0.51 15.50 4.03
N ARG A 52 0.76 15.08 3.97
CA ARG A 52 1.93 15.98 4.07
C ARG A 52 2.01 17.01 2.95
N LYS A 53 1.29 16.83 1.84
CA LYS A 53 1.20 17.84 0.78
C LYS A 53 0.17 18.94 1.07
N PHE A 54 -0.66 18.77 2.09
CA PHE A 54 -1.72 19.71 2.49
C PHE A 54 -1.42 20.43 3.82
N THR A 55 -0.23 20.23 4.40
CA THR A 55 0.30 20.96 5.57
C THR A 55 1.48 21.80 5.14
#